data_AF-A0A2V7TT71-F1
#
_entry.id   AF-A0A2V7TT71-F1
#
_cell.length_a   1.000
_cell.length_b   1.000
_cell.length_c   1.000
_cell.angle_alpha   90.00
_cell.angle_beta   90.00
_cell.angle_gamma   90.00
#
_symmetry.space_group_name_H-M   'P 1'
#
loop_
_entity.id
_entity.type
_entity.pdbx_description
1 polymer ?
#
loop_
_entity_poly.entity_id
_entity_poly.type
_entity_poly.pdbx_seq_one_letter_code
_entity_poly.pdbx_strand_id
1 'polypeptide(L)'
;MAHIGSFVVPILLVVFAVLVWKASPDRQLNRRFTTFTLIAALWATGVAAAHAGTQITLSVPISFAAGSLIPVMFLAFIHAYPPLAGIRARRVLVVWIAFGLLWSLLSLTTNLIVFEPSQIGNTLSRKPGPLYSPFALFIVTTWAMAIGVFISKWRVARGRSRAELQYLAAGMIIPGIAGIITNVLMPWITGRSLYGAIGPYFALSFVLIIGHALIRHRITDLRLVLHSGLTLAIATIVSSIPCVVLLLFFGPRLFGHLSFAELAFALVTIGLVIIIVPPTRDIARRLLDRYVYRTRANYQRTVREASKMLTRVLDLKRLLPFISKTVVEATGVEGVVIYLQDEDGFRRAMAQRRNEASDFQ
;
A
#
# COMPACT_ATOMS: atom_id res chain seq x y z
N MET A 1 7.74 -16.68 -25.40
CA MET A 1 8.22 -16.44 -24.00
C MET A 1 8.05 -14.99 -23.53
N ALA A 2 8.04 -13.98 -24.41
CA ALA A 2 7.88 -12.56 -24.02
C ALA A 2 6.56 -12.24 -23.28
N HIS A 3 5.51 -13.07 -23.43
CA HIS A 3 4.19 -12.83 -22.83
C HIS A 3 4.03 -13.28 -21.38
N ILE A 4 4.96 -14.08 -20.83
CA ILE A 4 4.86 -14.53 -19.42
C ILE A 4 5.14 -13.36 -18.46
N GLY A 5 6.07 -12.48 -18.85
CA GLY A 5 6.42 -11.29 -18.06
C GLY A 5 5.25 -10.32 -17.84
N SER A 6 4.32 -10.21 -18.80
CA SER A 6 3.17 -9.32 -18.68
C SER A 6 2.12 -9.78 -17.66
N PHE A 7 2.11 -11.06 -17.29
CA PHE A 7 1.19 -11.58 -16.26
C PHE A 7 1.73 -11.46 -14.83
N VAL A 8 3.00 -11.11 -14.66
CA VAL A 8 3.58 -10.89 -13.33
C VAL A 8 2.84 -9.76 -12.62
N VAL A 9 2.63 -8.61 -13.29
CA VAL A 9 2.00 -7.44 -12.65
C VAL A 9 0.58 -7.73 -12.14
N PRO A 10 -0.34 -8.33 -12.93
CA PRO A 10 -1.65 -8.73 -12.42
C PRO A 10 -1.59 -9.66 -11.22
N ILE A 11 -0.70 -10.66 -11.22
CA ILE A 11 -0.53 -11.59 -10.10
C ILE A 11 -0.13 -10.82 -8.83
N LEU A 12 0.81 -9.88 -8.96
CA LEU A 12 1.24 -9.05 -7.84
C LEU A 12 0.12 -8.18 -7.27
N LEU A 13 -0.72 -7.61 -8.13
CA LEU A 13 -1.89 -6.86 -7.71
C LEU A 13 -2.91 -7.73 -6.97
N VAL A 14 -3.17 -8.96 -7.44
CA VAL A 14 -4.07 -9.91 -6.75
C VAL A 14 -3.51 -10.29 -5.38
N VAL A 15 -2.23 -10.66 -5.30
CA VAL A 15 -1.58 -10.99 -4.03
C VAL A 15 -1.67 -9.81 -3.07
N PHE A 16 -1.37 -8.60 -3.54
CA PHE A 16 -1.45 -7.39 -2.75
C PHE A 16 -2.88 -7.11 -2.25
N ALA A 17 -3.90 -7.28 -3.11
CA ALA A 17 -5.30 -7.13 -2.74
C ALA A 17 -5.71 -8.14 -1.65
N VAL A 18 -5.34 -9.41 -1.79
CA VAL A 18 -5.64 -10.47 -0.81
C VAL A 18 -4.98 -10.17 0.53
N LEU A 19 -3.74 -9.68 0.54
CA LEU A 19 -3.04 -9.29 1.76
C LEU A 19 -3.73 -8.14 2.49
N VAL A 20 -4.20 -7.13 1.76
CA VAL A 20 -4.95 -6.00 2.32
C VAL A 20 -6.31 -6.46 2.88
N TRP A 21 -7.02 -7.33 2.14
CA TRP A 21 -8.30 -7.87 2.59
C TRP A 21 -8.18 -8.66 3.90
N LYS A 22 -7.21 -9.57 3.98
CA LYS A 22 -6.97 -10.39 5.18
C LYS A 22 -6.53 -9.55 6.39
N ALA A 23 -5.98 -8.36 6.18
CA ALA A 23 -5.51 -7.52 7.26
C ALA A 23 -6.64 -6.88 8.07
N SER A 24 -7.71 -6.42 7.41
CA SER A 24 -8.90 -5.91 8.11
C SER A 24 -10.11 -5.87 7.14
N PRO A 25 -10.89 -6.96 7.05
CA PRO A 25 -12.00 -7.06 6.09
C PRO A 25 -13.20 -6.17 6.47
N ASP A 26 -13.39 -5.86 7.75
CA ASP A 26 -14.57 -5.15 8.25
C ASP A 26 -14.57 -3.64 7.95
N ARG A 27 -13.40 -3.08 7.59
CA ARG A 27 -13.29 -1.65 7.29
C ARG A 27 -13.67 -1.34 5.85
N GLN A 28 -14.62 -0.41 5.68
CA GLN A 28 -15.06 0.07 4.37
C GLN A 28 -13.91 0.59 3.50
N LEU A 29 -12.90 1.23 4.09
CA LEU A 29 -11.72 1.73 3.36
C LEU A 29 -10.93 0.58 2.72
N ASN A 30 -10.64 -0.47 3.48
CA ASN A 30 -9.90 -1.64 3.00
C ASN A 30 -10.69 -2.39 1.94
N ARG A 31 -12.01 -2.51 2.11
CA ARG A 31 -12.89 -3.12 1.09
C ARG A 31 -12.80 -2.36 -0.24
N ARG A 32 -13.00 -1.04 -0.22
CA ARG A 32 -12.92 -0.22 -1.46
C ARG A 32 -11.53 -0.25 -2.09
N PHE A 33 -10.48 -0.23 -1.28
CA PHE A 33 -9.10 -0.38 -1.75
C PHE A 33 -8.85 -1.74 -2.41
N THR A 34 -9.31 -2.82 -1.77
CA THR A 34 -9.16 -4.19 -2.29
C THR A 34 -9.91 -4.32 -3.61
N THR A 35 -11.16 -3.86 -3.68
CA THR A 35 -11.97 -3.88 -4.89
C THR A 35 -11.31 -3.07 -6.02
N PHE A 36 -10.77 -1.88 -5.73
CA PHE A 36 -9.99 -1.10 -6.69
C PHE A 36 -8.79 -1.92 -7.23
N THR A 37 -8.02 -2.54 -6.33
CA THR A 37 -6.81 -3.28 -6.69
C THR A 37 -7.13 -4.53 -7.52
N LEU A 38 -8.23 -5.23 -7.22
CA LEU A 38 -8.70 -6.38 -8.00
C LEU A 38 -9.16 -5.98 -9.40
N ILE A 39 -9.87 -4.85 -9.53
CA ILE A 39 -10.27 -4.32 -10.84
C ILE A 39 -9.04 -3.89 -11.65
N ALA A 40 -8.05 -3.26 -11.01
CA ALA A 40 -6.78 -2.92 -11.66
C ALA A 40 -6.02 -4.19 -12.10
N ALA A 41 -6.06 -5.27 -11.31
CA ALA A 41 -5.51 -6.56 -11.70
C ALA A 41 -6.23 -7.16 -12.90
N LEU A 42 -7.57 -7.14 -12.92
CA LEU A 42 -8.37 -7.62 -14.04
C LEU A 42 -8.08 -6.84 -15.32
N TRP A 43 -7.97 -5.51 -15.22
CA TRP A 43 -7.55 -4.65 -16.32
C TRP A 43 -6.16 -5.03 -16.84
N ALA A 44 -5.18 -5.16 -15.95
CA ALA A 44 -3.82 -5.54 -16.31
C ALA A 44 -3.76 -6.92 -16.99
N THR A 45 -4.55 -7.89 -16.50
CA THR A 45 -4.68 -9.22 -17.13
C THR A 45 -5.27 -9.12 -18.52
N GLY A 46 -6.35 -8.35 -18.69
CA GLY A 46 -6.97 -8.15 -20.01
C GLY A 46 -5.99 -7.54 -21.00
N VAL A 47 -5.24 -6.51 -20.58
CA VAL A 47 -4.26 -5.85 -21.44
C VAL A 47 -3.11 -6.78 -21.78
N ALA A 48 -2.59 -7.53 -20.80
CA ALA A 48 -1.55 -8.53 -21.02
C ALA A 48 -2.00 -9.63 -22.00
N ALA A 49 -3.19 -10.18 -21.81
CA ALA A 49 -3.79 -11.19 -22.69
C ALA A 49 -4.02 -10.65 -24.11
N ALA A 50 -4.49 -9.40 -24.25
CA ALA A 50 -4.69 -8.78 -25.55
C ALA A 50 -3.39 -8.60 -26.33
N HIS A 51 -2.30 -8.19 -25.68
CA HIS A 51 -0.99 -8.05 -26.31
C HIS A 51 -0.27 -9.41 -26.51
N ALA A 52 -0.69 -10.44 -25.79
CA ALA A 52 -0.23 -11.81 -25.98
C ALA A 52 -0.94 -12.55 -27.13
N GLY A 53 -1.93 -11.92 -27.77
CA GLY A 53 -2.75 -12.54 -28.80
C GLY A 53 -3.71 -13.62 -28.27
N THR A 54 -3.81 -13.78 -26.95
CA THR A 54 -4.66 -14.80 -26.34
C THR A 54 -6.09 -14.28 -26.25
N GLN A 55 -7.00 -14.90 -27.01
CA GLN A 55 -8.44 -14.61 -26.98
C GLN A 55 -8.73 -13.10 -27.08
N ILE A 56 -8.17 -12.43 -28.10
CA ILE A 56 -8.24 -10.97 -28.31
C ILE A 56 -9.69 -10.46 -28.27
N THR A 57 -10.63 -11.25 -28.80
CA THR A 57 -12.07 -10.97 -28.82
C THR A 57 -12.70 -10.86 -27.44
N LEU A 58 -12.09 -11.44 -26.40
CA LEU A 58 -12.54 -11.36 -25.01
C LEU A 58 -11.65 -10.44 -24.17
N SER A 59 -10.33 -10.51 -24.36
CA SER A 59 -9.37 -9.78 -23.53
C SER A 59 -9.47 -8.25 -23.71
N VAL A 60 -9.76 -7.78 -24.92
CA VAL A 60 -9.96 -6.35 -25.19
C VAL A 60 -11.23 -5.83 -24.49
N PRO A 61 -12.43 -6.41 -24.70
CA PRO A 61 -13.63 -6.09 -23.94
C PRO A 61 -13.44 -6.07 -22.42
N ILE A 62 -12.76 -7.08 -21.86
CA ILE A 62 -12.48 -7.18 -20.42
C ILE A 62 -11.60 -6.01 -19.95
N SER A 63 -10.60 -5.63 -20.76
CA SER A 63 -9.72 -4.49 -20.45
C SER A 63 -10.52 -3.20 -20.37
N PHE A 64 -11.38 -2.92 -21.34
CA PHE A 64 -12.20 -1.70 -21.33
C PHE A 64 -13.24 -1.71 -20.20
N ALA A 65 -13.84 -2.87 -19.94
CA ALA A 65 -14.80 -3.06 -18.86
C ALA A 65 -14.19 -2.84 -17.47
N ALA A 66 -13.01 -3.42 -17.21
CA ALA A 66 -12.29 -3.16 -15.97
C ALA A 66 -11.80 -1.70 -15.92
N GLY A 67 -11.33 -1.16 -17.04
CA GLY A 67 -10.84 0.22 -17.16
C GLY A 67 -11.88 1.28 -16.82
N SER A 68 -13.16 1.05 -17.13
CA SER A 68 -14.26 1.97 -16.77
C SER A 68 -14.51 2.02 -15.26
N LEU A 69 -14.26 0.91 -14.56
CA LEU A 69 -14.53 0.77 -13.12
C LEU A 69 -13.39 1.30 -12.25
N ILE A 70 -12.15 1.36 -12.75
CA ILE A 70 -10.98 1.90 -12.03
C ILE A 70 -11.24 3.31 -11.47
N PRO A 71 -11.58 4.33 -12.28
CA PRO A 71 -11.78 5.69 -11.76
C PRO A 71 -12.96 5.81 -10.80
N VAL A 72 -14.02 5.05 -11.06
CA VAL A 72 -15.20 4.97 -10.19
C VAL A 72 -14.82 4.42 -8.83
N MET A 73 -14.00 3.37 -8.79
CA MET A 73 -13.54 2.78 -7.54
C MET A 73 -12.53 3.66 -6.81
N PHE A 74 -11.73 4.44 -7.54
CA PHE A 74 -10.89 5.47 -6.94
C PHE A 74 -11.73 6.56 -6.27
N LEU A 75 -12.78 7.06 -6.96
CA LEU A 75 -13.75 8.00 -6.40
C LEU A 75 -14.42 7.40 -5.16
N ALA A 76 -14.85 6.14 -5.21
CA ALA A 76 -15.43 5.43 -4.08
C ALA A 76 -14.45 5.35 -2.91
N PHE A 77 -13.19 5.02 -3.16
CA PHE A 77 -12.15 4.95 -2.14
C PHE A 77 -11.98 6.29 -1.43
N ILE A 78 -11.84 7.40 -2.16
CA ILE A 78 -11.70 8.74 -1.56
C ILE A 78 -12.94 9.11 -0.73
N HIS A 79 -14.15 8.75 -1.17
CA HIS A 79 -15.37 9.01 -0.41
C HIS A 79 -15.43 8.25 0.92
N ALA A 80 -14.77 7.09 1.03
CA ALA A 80 -14.65 6.34 2.30
C ALA A 80 -13.58 6.92 3.23
N TYR A 81 -12.62 7.69 2.71
CA TYR A 81 -11.57 8.27 3.53
C TYR A 81 -12.12 9.46 4.35
N PRO A 82 -11.83 9.60 5.66
CA PRO A 82 -12.31 10.72 6.46
C PRO A 82 -11.84 12.10 5.94
N PRO A 83 -12.67 13.17 6.03
CA PRO A 83 -14.03 13.19 6.56
C PRO A 83 -15.01 12.44 5.65
N LEU A 84 -15.99 11.76 6.24
CA LEU A 84 -16.97 10.96 5.51
C LEU A 84 -17.83 11.86 4.61
N ALA A 85 -18.13 11.37 3.42
CA ALA A 85 -18.95 12.11 2.46
C ALA A 85 -20.40 12.22 2.94
N GLY A 86 -21.00 13.40 2.76
CA GLY A 86 -22.42 13.63 3.02
C GLY A 86 -23.34 12.88 2.05
N ILE A 87 -24.65 12.90 2.33
CA ILE A 87 -25.68 12.17 1.58
C ILE A 87 -25.65 12.50 0.08
N ARG A 88 -25.51 13.78 -0.27
CA ARG A 88 -25.43 14.23 -1.67
C ARG A 88 -24.24 13.59 -2.41
N ALA A 89 -23.05 13.62 -1.80
CA ALA A 89 -21.85 13.01 -2.38
C ALA A 89 -22.00 11.48 -2.53
N ARG A 90 -22.68 10.81 -1.58
CA ARG A 90 -22.99 9.38 -1.70
C ARG A 90 -23.94 9.08 -2.86
N ARG A 91 -24.99 9.90 -3.07
CA ARG A 91 -25.89 9.74 -4.22
C ARG A 91 -25.15 9.90 -5.54
N VAL A 92 -24.32 10.94 -5.65
CA VAL A 92 -23.46 11.15 -6.83
C VAL A 92 -22.56 9.93 -7.06
N LEU A 93 -21.90 9.40 -6.02
CA LEU A 93 -21.09 8.20 -6.15
C LEU A 93 -21.88 6.99 -6.69
N VAL A 94 -23.10 6.75 -6.21
CA VAL A 94 -23.95 5.64 -6.70
C VAL A 94 -24.27 5.81 -8.19
N VAL A 95 -24.57 7.03 -8.62
CA VAL A 95 -24.81 7.34 -10.05
C VAL A 95 -23.57 7.05 -10.89
N TRP A 96 -22.38 7.49 -10.46
CA TRP A 96 -21.12 7.19 -11.17
C TRP A 96 -20.78 5.69 -11.18
N ILE A 97 -21.13 4.95 -10.12
CA ILE A 97 -21.02 3.49 -10.10
C ILE A 97 -21.95 2.85 -11.14
N ALA A 98 -23.20 3.29 -11.22
CA ALA A 98 -24.14 2.80 -12.22
C ALA A 98 -23.65 3.07 -13.64
N PHE A 99 -23.12 4.27 -13.92
CA PHE A 99 -22.52 4.59 -15.21
C PHE A 99 -21.27 3.74 -15.51
N GLY A 100 -20.39 3.52 -14.53
CA GLY A 100 -19.22 2.65 -14.71
C GLY A 100 -19.62 1.21 -15.05
N LEU A 101 -20.63 0.69 -14.37
CA LEU A 101 -21.20 -0.64 -14.64
C LEU A 101 -21.88 -0.69 -16.02
N LEU A 102 -22.58 0.35 -16.43
CA LEU A 102 -23.17 0.46 -17.76
C LEU A 102 -22.09 0.41 -18.85
N TRP A 103 -21.04 1.20 -18.72
CA TRP A 103 -19.90 1.16 -19.65
C TRP A 103 -19.19 -0.19 -19.66
N SER A 104 -19.08 -0.83 -18.50
CA SER A 104 -18.52 -2.17 -18.37
C SER A 104 -19.36 -3.20 -19.12
N LEU A 105 -20.69 -3.16 -18.95
CA LEU A 105 -21.61 -4.04 -19.67
C LEU A 105 -21.55 -3.80 -21.18
N LEU A 106 -21.62 -2.54 -21.63
CA LEU A 106 -21.53 -2.18 -23.05
C LEU A 106 -20.23 -2.66 -23.68
N SER A 107 -19.12 -2.56 -22.94
CA SER A 107 -17.82 -3.05 -23.39
C SER A 107 -17.80 -4.57 -23.59
N LEU A 108 -18.49 -5.32 -22.72
CA LEU A 108 -18.51 -6.79 -22.77
C LEU A 108 -19.51 -7.35 -23.79
N THR A 109 -20.63 -6.65 -24.03
CA THR A 109 -21.72 -7.16 -24.87
C THR A 109 -21.76 -6.56 -26.27
N THR A 110 -21.10 -5.42 -26.49
CA THR A 110 -21.18 -4.70 -27.77
C THR A 110 -19.81 -4.30 -28.29
N ASN A 111 -19.70 -4.18 -29.62
CA ASN A 111 -18.50 -3.64 -30.27
C ASN A 111 -18.54 -2.10 -30.41
N LEU A 112 -19.48 -1.42 -29.73
CA LEU A 112 -19.73 0.02 -29.92
C LEU A 112 -18.59 0.92 -29.42
N ILE A 113 -17.77 0.42 -28.47
CA ILE A 113 -16.62 1.15 -27.93
C ILE A 113 -15.38 0.88 -28.79
N VAL A 114 -15.13 -0.37 -29.17
CA VAL A 114 -13.99 -0.78 -29.99
C VAL A 114 -14.40 -1.89 -30.95
N PHE A 115 -13.96 -1.77 -32.20
CA PHE A 115 -14.19 -2.76 -33.25
C PHE A 115 -12.90 -3.48 -33.66
N GLU A 116 -13.09 -4.71 -34.17
CA GLU A 116 -12.08 -5.53 -34.87
C GLU A 116 -10.69 -5.48 -34.22
N PRO A 117 -10.55 -5.89 -32.95
CA PRO A 117 -9.24 -5.92 -32.34
C PRO A 117 -8.38 -6.95 -33.08
N SER A 118 -7.32 -6.48 -33.72
CA SER A 118 -6.41 -7.28 -34.53
C SER A 118 -4.99 -7.06 -34.05
N GLN A 119 -4.18 -8.11 -34.15
CA GLN A 119 -2.76 -8.03 -33.80
C GLN A 119 -1.95 -8.09 -35.09
N ILE A 120 -1.22 -7.00 -35.38
CA ILE A 120 -0.30 -6.93 -36.51
C ILE A 120 1.12 -6.98 -35.91
N GLY A 121 1.75 -8.15 -35.96
CA GLY A 121 3.03 -8.41 -35.30
C GLY A 121 2.93 -8.28 -33.77
N ASN A 122 3.72 -7.37 -33.18
CA ASN A 122 3.70 -7.11 -31.74
C ASN A 122 2.81 -5.92 -31.33
N THR A 123 2.06 -5.35 -32.29
CA THR A 123 1.23 -4.17 -32.05
C THR A 123 -0.24 -4.54 -32.09
N LEU A 124 -0.95 -4.24 -30.99
CA LEU A 124 -2.40 -4.34 -30.93
C LEU A 124 -3.00 -3.14 -31.69
N SER A 125 -3.72 -3.45 -32.76
CA SER A 125 -4.48 -2.49 -33.55
C SER A 125 -5.96 -2.64 -33.24
N ARG A 126 -6.66 -1.52 -33.04
CA ARG A 126 -8.09 -1.52 -32.74
C ARG A 126 -8.71 -0.24 -33.27
N LYS A 127 -9.89 -0.34 -33.89
CA LYS A 127 -10.60 0.83 -34.43
C LYS A 127 -11.53 1.39 -33.36
N PRO A 128 -11.48 2.70 -33.05
CA PRO A 128 -12.41 3.31 -32.10
C PRO A 128 -13.83 3.26 -32.68
N GLY A 129 -14.79 2.83 -31.87
CA GLY A 129 -16.21 2.86 -32.24
C GLY A 129 -16.88 4.21 -31.93
N PRO A 130 -18.17 4.38 -32.28
CA PRO A 130 -18.88 5.65 -32.09
C PRO A 130 -18.99 6.03 -30.60
N LEU A 131 -18.98 5.06 -29.70
CA LEU A 131 -19.02 5.31 -28.25
C LEU A 131 -17.65 5.47 -27.60
N TYR A 132 -16.55 5.41 -28.36
CA TYR A 132 -15.20 5.57 -27.81
C TYR A 132 -14.98 6.94 -27.19
N SER A 133 -15.36 8.03 -27.89
CA SER A 133 -15.16 9.40 -27.39
C SER A 133 -16.00 9.68 -26.13
N PRO A 134 -17.30 9.33 -26.06
CA PRO A 134 -18.07 9.42 -24.81
C PRO A 134 -17.47 8.57 -23.67
N PHE A 135 -16.96 7.38 -23.97
CA PHE A 135 -16.28 6.53 -22.98
C PHE A 135 -15.00 7.17 -22.43
N ALA A 136 -14.16 7.73 -23.32
CA ALA A 136 -12.95 8.43 -22.92
C ALA A 136 -13.27 9.67 -22.07
N LEU A 137 -14.30 10.44 -22.46
CA LEU A 137 -14.77 11.58 -21.70
C LEU A 137 -15.27 11.16 -20.30
N PHE A 138 -16.00 10.06 -20.20
CA PHE A 138 -16.42 9.48 -18.92
C PHE A 138 -15.22 9.15 -18.03
N ILE A 139 -14.19 8.48 -18.56
CA ILE A 139 -12.97 8.17 -17.79
C ILE A 139 -12.29 9.45 -17.29
N VAL A 140 -12.07 10.42 -18.17
CA VAL A 140 -11.36 11.67 -17.83
C VAL A 140 -12.15 12.48 -16.80
N THR A 141 -13.46 12.64 -16.98
CA THR A 141 -14.32 13.37 -16.05
C THR A 141 -14.41 12.70 -14.68
N THR A 142 -14.51 11.37 -14.63
CA THR A 142 -14.52 10.62 -13.36
C THR A 142 -13.18 10.78 -12.62
N TRP A 143 -12.05 10.71 -13.34
CA TRP A 143 -10.72 10.94 -12.77
C TRP A 143 -10.56 12.37 -12.26
N ALA A 144 -10.96 13.37 -13.05
CA ALA A 144 -10.92 14.77 -12.65
C ALA A 144 -11.76 15.03 -11.39
N MET A 145 -12.96 14.44 -11.33
CA MET A 145 -13.82 14.50 -10.14
C MET A 145 -13.15 13.85 -8.92
N ALA A 146 -12.57 12.65 -9.09
CA ALA A 146 -11.88 11.95 -8.01
C ALA A 146 -10.69 12.76 -7.48
N ILE A 147 -9.87 13.32 -8.36
CA ILE A 147 -8.75 14.20 -8.00
C ILE A 147 -9.27 15.47 -7.29
N GLY A 148 -10.37 16.07 -7.77
CA GLY A 148 -10.99 17.22 -7.11
C GLY A 148 -11.45 16.94 -5.68
N VAL A 149 -12.11 15.79 -5.45
CA VAL A 149 -12.51 15.35 -4.11
C VAL A 149 -11.29 15.00 -3.24
N PHE A 150 -10.24 14.42 -3.83
CA PHE A 150 -8.98 14.21 -3.12
C PHE A 150 -8.37 15.53 -2.65
N ILE A 151 -8.26 16.52 -3.53
CA ILE A 151 -7.68 17.83 -3.22
C ILE A 151 -8.48 18.52 -2.11
N SER A 152 -9.82 18.46 -2.15
CA SER A 152 -10.65 19.05 -1.10
C SER A 152 -10.43 18.39 0.26
N LYS A 153 -10.33 17.05 0.32
CA LYS A 153 -10.01 16.33 1.56
C LYS A 153 -8.59 16.57 2.03
N TRP A 154 -7.62 16.63 1.12
CA TRP A 154 -6.22 16.89 1.45
C TRP A 154 -5.98 18.29 2.03
N ARG A 155 -6.75 19.30 1.59
CA ARG A 155 -6.70 20.67 2.15
C ARG A 155 -7.19 20.73 3.60
N VAL A 156 -8.13 19.87 3.98
CA VAL A 156 -8.71 19.84 5.34
C VAL A 156 -7.92 18.90 6.27
N ALA A 157 -7.34 17.84 5.73
CA ALA A 157 -6.58 16.87 6.51
C ALA A 157 -5.34 17.50 7.18
N ARG A 158 -5.03 17.11 8.42
CA ARG A 158 -3.87 17.59 9.19
C ARG A 158 -3.01 16.43 9.71
N GLY A 159 -1.73 16.73 9.96
CA GLY A 159 -0.78 15.81 10.55
C GLY A 159 -0.66 14.49 9.78
N ARG A 160 -0.75 13.36 10.51
CA ARG A 160 -0.56 12.01 9.96
C ARG A 160 -1.61 11.61 8.91
N SER A 161 -2.86 12.03 9.06
CA SER A 161 -3.92 11.70 8.08
C SER A 161 -3.66 12.35 6.72
N ARG A 162 -3.08 13.55 6.69
CA ARG A 162 -2.72 14.23 5.44
C ARG A 162 -1.62 13.46 4.69
N ALA A 163 -0.58 13.04 5.41
CA ALA A 163 0.50 12.24 4.84
C ALA A 163 -0.04 10.91 4.29
N GLU A 164 -0.83 10.19 5.09
CA GLU A 164 -1.45 8.93 4.68
C GLU A 164 -2.28 9.07 3.39
N LEU A 165 -3.19 10.05 3.35
CA LEU A 165 -4.02 10.34 2.19
C LEU A 165 -3.16 10.69 0.96
N GLN A 166 -2.07 11.44 1.13
CA GLN A 166 -1.16 11.82 0.04
C GLN A 166 -0.48 10.60 -0.58
N TYR A 167 0.04 9.66 0.23
CA TYR A 167 0.69 8.47 -0.32
C TYR A 167 -0.30 7.52 -0.98
N LEU A 168 -1.48 7.31 -0.37
CA LEU A 168 -2.53 6.47 -0.95
C LEU A 168 -3.02 7.02 -2.29
N ALA A 169 -3.28 8.33 -2.34
CA ALA A 169 -3.70 8.98 -3.57
C ALA A 169 -2.59 9.04 -4.61
N ALA A 170 -1.34 9.36 -4.24
CA ALA A 170 -0.21 9.34 -5.17
C ALA A 170 -0.03 7.96 -5.80
N GLY A 171 -0.16 6.91 -4.99
CA GLY A 171 -0.09 5.53 -5.45
C GLY A 171 -1.17 5.18 -6.48
N MET A 172 -2.35 5.79 -6.43
CA MET A 172 -3.44 5.57 -7.39
C MET A 172 -3.39 6.53 -8.60
N ILE A 173 -3.09 7.81 -8.36
CA ILE A 173 -3.14 8.89 -9.36
C ILE A 173 -2.00 8.73 -10.37
N ILE A 174 -0.75 8.52 -9.92
CA ILE A 174 0.41 8.42 -10.82
C ILE A 174 0.24 7.32 -11.86
N PRO A 175 -0.03 6.05 -11.47
CA PRO A 175 -0.28 4.99 -12.44
C PRO A 175 -1.61 5.15 -13.18
N GLY A 176 -2.62 5.76 -12.56
CA GLY A 176 -3.88 6.09 -13.20
C GLY A 176 -3.69 7.01 -14.40
N ILE A 177 -2.99 8.12 -14.22
CA ILE A 177 -2.66 9.08 -15.30
C ILE A 177 -1.86 8.38 -16.40
N ALA A 178 -0.82 7.62 -16.04
CA ALA A 178 -0.01 6.89 -17.00
C ALA A 178 -0.84 5.87 -17.81
N GLY A 179 -1.77 5.17 -17.15
CA GLY A 179 -2.72 4.26 -17.77
C GLY A 179 -3.66 4.96 -18.75
N ILE A 180 -4.25 6.10 -18.36
CA ILE A 180 -5.13 6.89 -19.25
C ILE A 180 -4.36 7.35 -20.49
N ILE A 181 -3.15 7.89 -20.32
CA ILE A 181 -2.35 8.38 -21.45
C ILE A 181 -2.05 7.24 -22.41
N THR A 182 -1.53 6.12 -21.91
CA THR A 182 -1.06 4.99 -22.74
C THR A 182 -2.19 4.17 -23.36
N ASN A 183 -3.31 3.99 -22.66
CA ASN A 183 -4.38 3.06 -23.06
C ASN A 183 -5.68 3.73 -23.50
N VAL A 184 -5.85 5.04 -23.30
CA VAL A 184 -7.06 5.77 -23.72
C VAL A 184 -6.70 6.92 -24.67
N LEU A 185 -5.90 7.87 -24.22
CA LEU A 185 -5.64 9.13 -24.94
C LEU A 185 -4.77 8.92 -26.18
N MET A 186 -3.66 8.18 -26.05
CA MET A 186 -2.73 7.97 -27.14
C MET A 186 -3.34 7.12 -28.28
N PRO A 187 -4.07 6.01 -28.01
CA PRO A 187 -4.81 5.31 -29.07
C PRO A 187 -5.91 6.14 -29.71
N TRP A 188 -6.48 7.12 -28.99
CA TRP A 188 -7.49 8.03 -29.54
C TRP A 188 -6.90 8.96 -30.61
N ILE A 189 -5.69 9.48 -30.37
CA ILE A 189 -5.01 10.42 -31.27
C ILE A 189 -4.31 9.68 -32.42
N THR A 190 -3.64 8.56 -32.13
CA THR A 190 -2.75 7.87 -33.08
C THR A 190 -3.40 6.69 -33.81
N GLY A 191 -4.57 6.23 -33.35
CA GLY A 191 -5.23 5.03 -33.86
C GLY A 191 -4.48 3.72 -33.62
N ARG A 192 -3.34 3.74 -32.91
CA ARG A 192 -2.48 2.58 -32.66
C ARG A 192 -2.17 2.45 -31.16
N SER A 193 -2.15 1.22 -30.64
CA SER A 193 -1.79 0.95 -29.23
C SER A 193 -0.31 0.59 -29.08
N LEU A 194 0.60 1.41 -29.62
CA LEU A 194 2.05 1.16 -29.58
C LEU A 194 2.59 1.04 -28.14
N TYR A 195 2.09 1.89 -27.23
CA TYR A 195 2.52 1.93 -25.84
C TYR A 195 1.52 1.30 -24.86
N GLY A 196 0.45 0.67 -25.38
CA GLY A 196 -0.61 0.06 -24.55
C GLY A 196 -0.06 -1.05 -23.65
N ALA A 197 0.88 -1.84 -24.16
CA ALA A 197 1.58 -2.90 -23.44
C ALA A 197 2.37 -2.40 -22.21
N ILE A 198 2.78 -1.13 -22.21
CA ILE A 198 3.56 -0.54 -21.10
C ILE A 198 2.64 -0.11 -19.96
N GLY A 199 1.36 0.18 -20.26
CA GLY A 199 0.34 0.60 -19.30
C GLY A 199 0.31 -0.20 -18.00
N PRO A 200 0.18 -1.53 -18.05
CA PRO A 200 0.17 -2.38 -16.86
C PRO A 200 1.42 -2.25 -15.99
N TYR A 201 2.61 -2.03 -16.55
CA TYR A 201 3.84 -1.90 -15.76
C TYR A 201 3.85 -0.67 -14.87
N PHE A 202 3.08 0.37 -15.20
CA PHE A 202 2.90 1.50 -14.28
C PHE A 202 2.21 1.09 -12.98
N ALA A 203 1.41 0.01 -12.96
CA ALA A 203 0.84 -0.53 -11.73
C ALA A 203 1.90 -1.10 -10.77
N LEU A 204 3.15 -1.32 -11.19
CA LEU A 204 4.26 -1.58 -10.27
C LEU A 204 4.55 -0.37 -9.37
N SER A 205 4.42 0.85 -9.91
CA SER A 205 4.55 2.08 -9.12
C SER A 205 3.45 2.18 -8.06
N PHE A 206 2.23 1.72 -8.36
CA PHE A 206 1.13 1.60 -7.37
C PHE A 206 1.58 0.71 -6.20
N VAL A 207 2.05 -0.51 -6.49
CA VAL A 207 2.48 -1.47 -5.46
C VAL A 207 3.66 -0.92 -4.65
N LEU A 208 4.63 -0.26 -5.30
CA LEU A 208 5.80 0.32 -4.63
C LEU A 208 5.43 1.50 -3.73
N ILE A 209 4.68 2.47 -4.24
CA ILE A 209 4.30 3.68 -3.49
C ILE A 209 3.41 3.30 -2.32
N ILE A 210 2.41 2.44 -2.55
CA ILE A 210 1.46 2.08 -1.49
C ILE A 210 2.09 1.08 -0.53
N GLY A 211 2.90 0.14 -1.01
CA GLY A 211 3.72 -0.71 -0.15
C GLY A 211 4.61 0.12 0.78
N HIS A 212 5.29 1.14 0.25
CA HIS A 212 6.08 2.08 1.04
C HIS A 212 5.21 2.85 2.05
N ALA A 213 4.04 3.33 1.63
CA ALA A 213 3.09 4.03 2.49
C ALA A 213 2.63 3.18 3.68
N LEU A 214 2.28 1.93 3.39
CA LEU A 214 1.81 0.94 4.36
C LEU A 214 2.90 0.61 5.37
N ILE A 215 4.16 0.48 4.93
CA ILE A 215 5.30 0.18 5.79
C ILE A 215 5.70 1.40 6.65
N ARG A 216 5.87 2.59 6.03
CA ARG A 216 6.50 3.75 6.69
C ARG A 216 5.51 4.66 7.41
N HIS A 217 4.34 4.92 6.83
CA HIS A 217 3.38 5.91 7.35
C HIS A 217 2.36 5.33 8.33
N ARG A 218 2.50 4.04 8.66
CA ARG A 218 1.70 3.33 9.67
C ARG A 218 0.20 3.57 9.42
N ILE A 219 -0.33 3.17 8.27
CA ILE A 219 -1.77 3.17 8.08
C ILE A 219 -2.34 2.25 9.17
N THR A 220 -3.10 2.83 10.11
CA THR A 220 -3.22 2.40 11.52
C THR A 220 -3.62 0.93 11.72
N ASP A 221 -4.18 0.29 10.70
CA ASP A 221 -4.81 -1.03 10.78
C ASP A 221 -4.22 -2.11 9.86
N LEU A 222 -3.30 -1.73 8.97
CA LEU A 222 -2.67 -2.66 8.04
C LEU A 222 -1.43 -3.35 8.65
N ARG A 223 -1.18 -3.10 9.94
CA ARG A 223 0.10 -3.30 10.63
C ARG A 223 0.43 -4.77 10.97
N LEU A 224 -0.57 -5.63 11.14
CA LEU A 224 -0.35 -7.00 11.65
C LEU A 224 -0.14 -8.04 10.53
N VAL A 225 -0.94 -7.98 9.46
CA VAL A 225 -0.91 -9.01 8.39
C VAL A 225 0.02 -8.64 7.24
N LEU A 226 0.22 -7.34 6.93
CA LEU A 226 1.19 -6.95 5.91
C LEU A 226 2.64 -7.11 6.34
N HIS A 227 2.94 -7.16 7.65
CA HIS A 227 4.32 -7.20 8.15
C HIS A 227 5.07 -8.47 7.70
N SER A 228 4.36 -9.60 7.57
CA SER A 228 4.94 -10.87 7.10
C SER A 228 4.59 -11.14 5.64
N GLY A 229 3.36 -10.81 5.21
CA GLY A 229 2.87 -11.09 3.86
C GLY A 229 3.45 -10.16 2.79
N LEU A 230 3.51 -8.85 3.04
CA LEU A 230 4.11 -7.89 2.10
C LEU A 230 5.63 -8.08 2.03
N THR A 231 6.25 -8.38 3.18
CA THR A 231 7.68 -8.69 3.25
C THR A 231 8.03 -9.94 2.47
N LEU A 232 7.22 -11.00 2.60
CA LEU A 232 7.39 -12.21 1.81
C LEU A 232 7.10 -11.95 0.32
N ALA A 233 6.05 -11.20 -0.02
CA ALA A 233 5.72 -10.89 -1.41
C ALA A 233 6.82 -10.06 -2.10
N ILE A 234 7.26 -8.96 -1.48
CA ILE A 234 8.35 -8.12 -1.99
C ILE A 234 9.66 -8.92 -2.06
N ALA A 235 10.01 -9.69 -1.02
CA ALA A 235 11.20 -10.52 -1.05
C ALA A 235 11.13 -11.59 -2.16
N THR A 236 9.95 -12.16 -2.41
CA THR A 236 9.76 -13.16 -3.47
C THR A 236 9.87 -12.52 -4.86
N ILE A 237 9.33 -11.32 -5.05
CA ILE A 237 9.45 -10.54 -6.29
C ILE A 237 10.91 -10.17 -6.55
N VAL A 238 11.58 -9.57 -5.57
CA VAL A 238 12.98 -9.17 -5.70
C VAL A 238 13.86 -10.39 -5.94
N SER A 239 13.56 -11.51 -5.28
CA SER A 239 14.27 -12.78 -5.45
C SER A 239 13.97 -13.48 -6.78
N SER A 240 12.87 -13.15 -7.46
CA SER A 240 12.55 -13.70 -8.78
C SER A 240 13.09 -12.87 -9.95
N ILE A 241 13.50 -11.61 -9.72
CA ILE A 241 14.17 -10.76 -10.74
C ILE A 241 15.38 -11.45 -11.37
N PRO A 242 16.35 -12.03 -10.63
CA PRO A 242 17.50 -12.71 -11.23
C PRO A 242 17.06 -13.90 -12.09
N CYS A 243 16.04 -14.64 -11.63
CA CYS A 243 15.49 -15.79 -12.33
C CYS A 243 14.88 -15.38 -13.68
N VAL A 244 14.11 -14.30 -13.71
CA VAL A 244 13.51 -13.74 -14.93
C VAL A 244 14.57 -13.16 -15.87
N VAL A 245 15.57 -12.42 -15.35
CA VAL A 245 16.65 -11.85 -16.16
C VAL A 245 17.47 -12.95 -16.84
N LEU A 246 17.79 -14.03 -16.11
CA LEU A 246 18.49 -15.19 -16.66
C LEU A 246 17.65 -15.92 -17.71
N LEU A 247 16.35 -16.11 -17.47
CA LEU A 247 15.43 -16.69 -18.44
C LEU A 247 15.28 -15.85 -19.72
N LEU A 248 15.32 -14.51 -19.61
CA LEU A 248 15.23 -13.62 -20.76
C LEU A 248 16.53 -13.59 -21.58
N PHE A 249 17.69 -13.60 -20.91
CA PHE A 249 19.00 -13.61 -21.58
C PHE A 249 19.31 -14.95 -22.25
N PHE A 250 18.93 -16.05 -21.63
CA PHE A 250 19.35 -17.39 -22.05
C PHE A 250 18.23 -18.25 -22.64
N GLY A 251 16.97 -17.94 -22.36
CA GLY A 251 15.80 -18.67 -22.87
C GLY A 251 15.75 -18.85 -24.39
N PRO A 252 16.01 -17.82 -25.21
CA PRO A 252 16.01 -17.98 -26.67
C PRO A 252 17.07 -18.95 -27.19
N ARG A 253 18.19 -19.11 -26.47
CA ARG A 253 19.29 -20.04 -26.79
C ARG A 253 19.11 -21.43 -26.20
N LEU A 254 18.03 -21.68 -25.45
CA LEU A 254 17.77 -22.96 -24.78
C LEU A 254 16.75 -23.83 -25.50
N PHE A 255 15.92 -23.22 -26.35
CA PHE A 255 14.76 -23.88 -26.97
C PHE A 255 14.88 -23.95 -28.51
N GLY A 256 16.02 -23.55 -29.09
CA GLY A 256 16.26 -23.51 -30.53
C GLY A 256 16.87 -24.79 -31.11
N HIS A 257 17.93 -25.32 -30.49
CA HIS A 257 18.60 -26.55 -30.95
C HIS A 257 19.21 -27.34 -29.78
N LEU A 258 18.69 -28.55 -29.50
CA LEU A 258 19.20 -29.41 -28.42
C LEU A 258 20.60 -29.98 -28.74
N SER A 259 21.63 -29.15 -28.66
CA SER A 259 23.04 -29.57 -28.62
C SER A 259 23.47 -29.82 -27.17
N PHE A 260 24.46 -30.70 -26.98
CA PHE A 260 25.01 -31.00 -25.65
C PHE A 260 25.55 -29.76 -24.92
N ALA A 261 26.08 -28.78 -25.68
CA ALA A 261 26.58 -27.52 -25.15
C ALA A 261 25.47 -26.62 -24.59
N GLU A 262 24.32 -26.55 -25.26
CA GLU A 262 23.15 -25.78 -24.77
C GLU A 262 22.55 -26.40 -23.52
N LEU A 263 22.55 -27.74 -23.41
CA LEU A 263 22.04 -28.47 -22.25
C LEU A 263 22.98 -28.32 -21.03
N ALA A 264 24.29 -28.35 -21.25
CA ALA A 264 25.28 -28.02 -20.21
C ALA A 264 25.14 -26.57 -19.75
N PHE A 265 24.93 -25.64 -20.68
CA PHE A 265 24.71 -24.22 -20.37
C PHE A 265 23.39 -24.00 -19.59
N ALA A 266 22.33 -24.74 -19.90
CA ALA A 266 21.07 -24.76 -19.17
C ALA A 266 21.28 -25.14 -17.70
N LEU A 267 21.99 -26.25 -17.48
CA LEU A 267 22.27 -26.78 -16.14
C LEU A 267 23.12 -25.82 -15.32
N VAL A 268 24.11 -25.19 -15.94
CA VAL A 268 24.92 -24.14 -15.28
C VAL A 268 24.07 -22.93 -14.93
N THR A 269 23.18 -22.49 -15.83
CA THR A 269 22.27 -21.36 -15.57
C THR A 269 21.29 -21.67 -14.44
N ILE A 270 20.70 -22.87 -14.43
CA ILE A 270 19.81 -23.34 -13.36
C ILE A 270 20.56 -23.44 -12.03
N GLY A 271 21.78 -24.00 -12.04
CA GLY A 271 22.64 -24.05 -10.87
C GLY A 271 22.96 -22.65 -10.32
N LEU A 272 23.27 -21.71 -11.21
CA LEU A 272 23.53 -20.31 -10.85
C LEU A 272 22.29 -19.64 -10.24
N VAL A 273 21.09 -19.89 -10.78
CA VAL A 273 19.82 -19.44 -10.19
C VAL A 273 19.65 -20.00 -8.78
N ILE A 274 19.84 -21.31 -8.59
CA ILE A 274 19.67 -21.97 -7.29
C ILE A 274 20.65 -21.41 -6.25
N ILE A 275 21.85 -21.01 -6.67
CA ILE A 275 22.87 -20.42 -5.79
C ILE A 275 22.59 -18.95 -5.49
N ILE A 276 22.08 -18.16 -6.44
CA ILE A 276 21.87 -16.71 -6.29
C ILE A 276 20.55 -16.38 -5.57
N VAL A 277 19.51 -17.21 -5.73
CA VAL A 277 18.17 -16.99 -5.16
C VAL A 277 18.17 -16.96 -3.61
N PRO A 278 18.80 -17.91 -2.88
CA PRO A 278 18.85 -17.88 -1.42
C PRO A 278 19.49 -16.62 -0.83
N PRO A 279 20.70 -16.17 -1.26
CA PRO A 279 21.32 -14.98 -0.69
C PRO A 279 20.56 -13.69 -1.07
N THR A 280 20.00 -13.59 -2.27
CA THR A 280 19.14 -12.43 -2.62
C THR A 280 17.88 -12.39 -1.76
N ARG A 281 17.24 -13.54 -1.51
CA ARG A 281 16.09 -13.65 -0.61
C ARG A 281 16.45 -13.24 0.82
N ASP A 282 17.60 -13.66 1.32
CA ASP A 282 18.05 -13.34 2.68
C ASP A 282 18.46 -11.88 2.84
N ILE A 283 19.12 -11.28 1.84
CA ILE A 283 19.43 -9.84 1.82
C ILE A 283 18.14 -9.03 1.75
N ALA A 284 17.20 -9.40 0.87
CA ALA A 284 15.90 -8.73 0.77
C ALA A 284 15.14 -8.82 2.09
N ARG A 285 15.12 -10.00 2.74
CA ARG A 285 14.53 -10.19 4.07
C ARG A 285 15.23 -9.36 5.14
N ARG A 286 16.56 -9.35 5.20
CA ARG A 286 17.33 -8.56 6.20
C ARG A 286 17.18 -7.06 6.00
N LEU A 287 17.14 -6.59 4.76
CA LEU A 287 16.89 -5.18 4.45
C LEU A 287 15.46 -4.80 4.83
N LEU A 288 14.48 -5.65 4.53
CA LEU A 288 13.11 -5.41 4.97
C LEU A 288 12.98 -5.49 6.48
N ASP A 289 13.55 -6.49 7.15
CA ASP A 289 13.54 -6.57 8.60
C ASP A 289 14.24 -5.35 9.21
N ARG A 290 15.42 -4.94 8.72
CA ARG A 290 16.09 -3.72 9.21
C ARG A 290 15.29 -2.45 8.94
N TYR A 291 14.56 -2.36 7.83
CA TYR A 291 13.73 -1.22 7.47
C TYR A 291 12.41 -1.19 8.25
N VAL A 292 11.80 -2.35 8.48
CA VAL A 292 10.47 -2.54 9.08
C VAL A 292 10.57 -2.68 10.61
N TYR A 293 11.53 -3.45 11.14
CA TYR A 293 11.72 -3.68 12.59
C TYR A 293 12.46 -2.55 13.32
N ARG A 294 13.02 -1.54 12.64
CA ARG A 294 13.76 -0.44 13.30
C ARG A 294 12.93 0.29 14.37
N THR A 295 11.61 0.11 14.41
CA THR A 295 10.76 0.77 15.41
C THR A 295 10.13 -0.13 16.48
N ARG A 296 10.38 -1.45 16.48
CA ARG A 296 9.89 -2.33 17.59
C ARG A 296 10.81 -2.34 18.81
N ALA A 297 12.09 -2.01 18.67
CA ALA A 297 13.04 -2.11 19.77
C ALA A 297 12.82 -1.10 20.90
N ASN A 298 12.10 0.01 20.67
CA ASN A 298 12.03 1.10 21.65
C ASN A 298 10.67 1.35 22.30
N TYR A 299 9.52 0.88 21.81
CA TYR A 299 8.25 1.28 22.46
C TYR A 299 8.09 0.69 23.88
N GLN A 300 8.41 -0.59 24.06
CA GLN A 300 8.39 -1.22 25.39
C GLN A 300 9.51 -0.68 26.30
N ARG A 301 10.69 -0.36 25.75
CA ARG A 301 11.78 0.27 26.52
C ARG A 301 11.43 1.70 26.93
N THR A 302 10.91 2.52 26.04
CA THR A 302 10.48 3.90 26.31
C THR A 302 9.32 3.97 27.28
N VAL A 303 8.32 3.08 27.18
CA VAL A 303 7.22 3.01 28.18
C VAL A 303 7.75 2.52 29.53
N ARG A 304 8.66 1.53 29.54
CA ARG A 304 9.27 1.01 30.78
C ARG A 304 10.24 2.01 31.41
N GLU A 305 10.94 2.82 30.62
CA GLU A 305 11.79 3.93 31.08
C GLU A 305 10.96 5.10 31.57
N ALA A 306 9.89 5.49 30.86
CA ALA A 306 8.96 6.52 31.30
C ALA A 306 8.24 6.09 32.60
N SER A 307 7.81 4.83 32.68
CA SER A 307 7.25 4.24 33.90
C SER A 307 8.29 4.20 35.01
N LYS A 308 9.55 3.78 34.75
CA LYS A 308 10.64 3.85 35.72
C LYS A 308 10.92 5.27 36.19
N MET A 309 10.86 6.27 35.30
CA MET A 309 11.06 7.68 35.65
C MET A 309 9.90 8.21 36.50
N LEU A 310 8.65 7.90 36.14
CA LEU A 310 7.47 8.26 36.93
C LEU A 310 7.51 7.60 38.32
N THR A 311 7.88 6.33 38.41
CA THR A 311 8.07 5.63 39.70
C THR A 311 9.28 6.16 40.48
N ARG A 312 10.35 6.63 39.81
CA ARG A 312 11.48 7.30 40.47
C ARG A 312 11.12 8.65 41.09
N VAL A 313 10.16 9.36 40.50
CA VAL A 313 9.62 10.61 41.05
C VAL A 313 8.67 10.35 42.23
N LEU A 314 8.06 9.16 42.29
CA LEU A 314 7.22 8.66 43.39
C LEU A 314 7.98 7.78 44.39
N ASP A 315 9.28 8.02 44.58
CA ASP A 315 10.03 7.33 45.63
C ASP A 315 9.65 7.94 46.99
N LEU A 316 8.81 7.23 47.75
CA LEU A 316 8.31 7.64 49.07
C LEU A 316 9.46 8.06 50.00
N LYS A 317 10.65 7.47 49.86
CA LYS A 317 11.85 7.84 50.62
C LYS A 317 12.36 9.26 50.33
N ARG A 318 12.11 9.80 49.14
CA ARG A 318 12.50 11.17 48.74
C ARG A 318 11.38 12.18 48.99
N LEU A 319 10.12 11.76 48.94
CA LEU A 319 8.95 12.59 49.20
C LEU A 319 8.78 12.95 50.68
N LEU A 320 9.01 12.00 51.59
CA LEU A 320 8.82 12.22 53.03
C LEU A 320 9.73 13.33 53.61
N PRO A 321 11.05 13.38 53.32
CA PRO A 321 11.91 14.47 53.77
C PRO A 321 11.52 15.83 53.18
N PHE A 322 11.10 15.86 51.90
CA PHE A 322 10.71 17.09 51.22
C PHE A 322 9.45 17.69 51.86
N ILE A 323 8.40 16.90 52.06
CA ILE A 323 7.15 17.34 52.69
C ILE A 323 7.41 17.80 54.14
N SER A 324 8.18 17.03 54.90
CA SER A 324 8.54 17.37 56.29
C SER A 324 9.25 18.72 56.36
N LYS A 325 10.26 18.94 55.51
CA LYS A 325 11.00 20.20 55.45
C LYS A 325 10.10 21.39 55.07
N THR A 326 9.28 21.24 54.02
CA THR A 326 8.35 22.30 53.60
C THR A 326 7.35 22.68 54.69
N VAL A 327 6.82 21.70 55.44
CA VAL A 327 5.87 21.97 56.52
C VAL A 327 6.56 22.68 57.70
N VAL A 328 7.74 22.22 58.13
CA VAL A 328 8.51 22.86 59.21
C VAL A 328 8.87 24.30 58.84
N GLU A 329 9.33 24.55 57.61
CA GLU A 329 9.68 25.89 57.12
C GLU A 329 8.45 26.81 57.01
N ALA A 330 7.31 26.30 56.52
CA ALA A 330 6.11 27.11 56.32
C ALA A 330 5.35 27.41 57.62
N THR A 331 5.41 26.53 58.61
CA THR A 331 4.61 26.65 59.86
C THR A 331 5.43 27.04 61.09
N GLY A 332 6.76 26.98 61.03
CA GLY A 332 7.65 27.40 62.12
C GLY A 332 7.64 26.47 63.34
N VAL A 333 7.00 25.30 63.25
CA VAL A 333 6.84 24.33 64.34
C VAL A 333 8.16 23.67 64.76
N GLU A 334 8.25 23.20 66.00
CA GLU A 334 9.46 22.59 66.57
C GLU A 334 9.82 21.22 65.97
N GLY A 335 8.86 20.55 65.32
CA GLY A 335 9.09 19.32 64.57
C GLY A 335 7.83 18.74 63.93
N VAL A 336 8.04 17.83 62.98
CA VAL A 336 6.97 17.11 62.25
C VAL A 336 7.24 15.61 62.30
N VAL A 337 6.18 14.82 62.53
CA VAL A 337 6.22 13.35 62.49
C VAL A 337 5.21 12.87 61.47
N ILE A 338 5.65 12.06 60.52
CA ILE A 338 4.79 11.49 59.48
C ILE A 338 4.57 10.01 59.76
N TYR A 339 3.30 9.62 59.86
CA TYR A 339 2.86 8.24 59.98
C TYR A 339 2.32 7.75 58.64
N LEU A 340 2.70 6.53 58.26
CA LEU A 340 2.13 5.82 57.13
C LEU A 340 1.15 4.77 57.66
N GLN A 341 0.01 4.66 57.01
CA GLN A 341 -0.96 3.61 57.30
C GLN A 341 -0.53 2.31 56.61
N ASP A 342 -0.45 1.23 57.36
CA ASP A 342 -0.20 -0.14 56.90
C ASP A 342 -1.40 -1.03 57.27
N GLU A 343 -1.45 -2.27 56.75
CA GLU A 343 -2.58 -3.18 57.00
C GLU A 343 -2.79 -3.49 58.50
N ASP A 344 -1.73 -3.43 59.30
CA ASP A 344 -1.73 -3.69 60.75
C ASP A 344 -1.76 -2.41 61.63
N GLY A 345 -1.90 -1.22 61.04
CA GLY A 345 -2.01 0.06 61.77
C GLY A 345 -1.09 1.18 61.27
N PHE A 346 -0.90 2.23 62.08
CA PHE A 346 -0.04 3.35 61.71
C PHE A 346 1.42 3.09 62.10
N ARG A 347 2.32 3.06 61.12
CA ARG A 347 3.77 3.00 61.34
C ARG A 347 4.41 4.37 61.21
N ARG A 348 5.29 4.74 62.14
CA ARG A 348 6.07 5.98 62.06
C ARG A 348 7.07 5.87 60.92
N ALA A 349 6.94 6.72 59.90
CA ALA A 349 7.77 6.69 58.71
C ALA A 349 8.92 7.70 58.76
N MET A 350 8.71 8.85 59.39
CA MET A 350 9.74 9.86 59.58
C MET A 350 9.41 10.76 60.77
N ALA A 351 10.44 11.27 61.43
CA ALA A 351 10.33 12.38 62.36
C ALA A 351 11.51 13.31 62.16
N GLN A 352 11.24 14.61 62.14
CA GLN A 352 12.26 15.62 61.96
C GLN A 352 12.03 16.74 62.98
N ARG A 353 13.06 17.01 63.79
CA ARG A 353 13.08 18.16 64.71
C ARG A 353 13.83 19.32 64.06
N ARG A 354 13.40 20.55 64.37
CA ARG A 354 13.95 21.79 63.78
C ARG A 354 15.47 21.94 63.95
N ASN A 355 16.06 21.36 65.00
CA ASN A 355 17.49 21.48 65.31
C ASN A 355 18.42 20.50 64.55
N GLU A 356 17.90 19.59 63.73
CA GLU A 356 18.72 18.65 62.94
C GLU A 356 18.90 19.09 61.47
N ALA A 357 18.27 20.20 61.06
CA ALA A 357 18.35 20.72 59.70
C ALA A 357 19.63 21.51 59.38
N SER A 358 20.52 21.72 60.35
CA SER A 358 21.75 22.52 60.22
C SER A 358 23.01 21.72 59.87
N ASP A 359 22.97 20.38 59.90
CA ASP A 359 24.16 19.52 59.71
C ASP A 359 24.31 18.92 58.30
N PHE A 360 23.50 19.35 57.33
CA PHE A 360 23.68 19.02 55.91
C PHE A 360 23.90 20.30 55.11
N GLN A 361 25.07 20.91 55.25
CA GLN A 361 25.65 21.79 54.23
C GLN A 361 26.70 21.04 53.42
#